data_AF-A0A524F226-F1
#
_entry.id   AF-A0A524F226-F1
#
_cell.length_a   1.000
_cell.length_b   1.000
_cell.length_c   1.000
_cell.angle_alpha   90.00
_cell.angle_beta   90.00
_cell.angle_gamma   90.00
#
_symmetry.space_group_name_H-M   'P 1'
#
loop_
_entity.id
_entity.type
_entity.pdbx_description
1 polymer ?
#
loop_
_entity_poly.entity_id
_entity_poly.type
_entity_poly.pdbx_seq_one_letter_code
_entity_poly.pdbx_strand_id
1 'polypeptide(L)'
;MIDHIENLRRVRKLLLKSLEFEINYSEINEDLSQLKVLLKSGIIIYIKYNQFGEYGYQILYSRKRADWSRFDNYDDRWDVETRPHHLHERGNKVAQSSPMIGDPNKDVQKLVKYVRKKKIEEI
;
A
#
# COMPACT_ATOMS: atom_id res chain seq x y z
N MET A 1 -10.35 0.13 -20.31
CA MET A 1 -10.51 -0.27 -18.89
C MET A 1 -9.20 -0.91 -18.46
N ILE A 2 -8.66 -0.53 -17.31
CA ILE A 2 -7.40 -1.11 -16.83
C ILE A 2 -7.69 -2.47 -16.18
N ASP A 3 -6.88 -3.48 -16.49
CA ASP A 3 -6.90 -4.77 -15.81
C ASP A 3 -6.29 -4.63 -14.41
N HIS A 4 -7.12 -4.14 -13.50
CA HIS A 4 -6.77 -3.86 -12.12
C HIS A 4 -6.53 -5.13 -11.30
N ILE A 5 -7.15 -6.26 -11.68
CA ILE A 5 -6.91 -7.55 -11.04
C ILE A 5 -5.52 -8.07 -11.40
N GLU A 6 -5.08 -7.91 -12.65
CA GLU A 6 -3.72 -8.26 -13.04
C GLU A 6 -2.68 -7.41 -12.29
N ASN A 7 -2.95 -6.13 -12.04
CA ASN A 7 -2.10 -5.31 -11.16
C ASN A 7 -2.01 -5.89 -9.74
N LEU A 8 -3.10 -6.38 -9.16
CA LEU A 8 -3.08 -7.04 -7.85
C LEU A 8 -2.25 -8.33 -7.87
N ARG A 9 -2.42 -9.17 -8.90
CA ARG A 9 -1.64 -10.41 -9.08
C ARG A 9 -0.15 -10.10 -9.21
N ARG A 10 0.20 -9.07 -9.97
CA ARG A 10 1.59 -8.60 -10.15
C ARG A 10 2.19 -8.09 -8.85
N VAL A 11 1.47 -7.24 -8.11
CA VAL A 11 1.91 -6.78 -6.79
C VAL A 11 2.11 -7.94 -5.83
N ARG A 12 1.17 -8.90 -5.77
CA ARG A 12 1.27 -10.08 -4.92
C ARG A 12 2.55 -10.86 -5.22
N LYS A 13 2.83 -11.14 -6.50
CA LYS A 13 4.05 -11.83 -6.93
C LYS A 13 5.33 -11.11 -6.49
N LEU A 14 5.37 -9.78 -6.66
CA LEU A 14 6.53 -8.97 -6.28
C LEU A 14 6.72 -8.89 -4.76
N LEU A 15 5.63 -8.82 -3.99
CA LEU A 15 5.67 -8.83 -2.53
C LEU A 15 6.11 -10.20 -2.00
N LEU A 16 5.57 -11.29 -2.53
CA LEU A 16 5.98 -12.65 -2.16
C LEU A 16 7.47 -12.85 -2.40
N LYS A 17 8.02 -12.33 -3.51
CA LYS A 17 9.46 -12.38 -3.77
C LYS A 17 10.29 -11.54 -2.79
N SER A 18 9.79 -10.39 -2.36
CA SER A 18 10.56 -9.41 -1.57
C SER A 18 10.45 -9.62 -0.05
N LEU A 19 9.34 -10.20 0.40
CA LEU A 19 8.95 -10.37 1.81
C LEU A 19 8.63 -11.84 2.14
N GLU A 20 9.14 -12.80 1.36
CA GLU A 20 8.81 -14.23 1.48
C GLU A 20 8.83 -14.72 2.94
N PHE A 21 9.91 -14.44 3.66
CA PHE A 21 10.09 -14.88 5.05
C PHE A 21 9.26 -14.09 6.07
N GLU A 22 8.76 -12.91 5.68
CA GLU A 22 8.01 -11.99 6.54
C GLU A 22 6.49 -12.16 6.38
N ILE A 23 6.02 -12.68 5.25
CA ILE A 23 4.60 -12.88 4.97
C ILE A 23 4.11 -14.14 5.72
N ASN A 24 2.98 -13.97 6.41
CA ASN A 24 2.24 -15.08 6.99
C ASN A 24 1.13 -15.55 6.04
N TYR A 25 0.41 -14.60 5.42
CA TYR A 25 -0.72 -14.90 4.55
C TYR A 25 -0.93 -13.82 3.49
N SER A 26 -1.40 -14.19 2.30
CA SER A 26 -1.84 -13.23 1.28
C SER A 26 -3.01 -13.75 0.45
N GLU A 27 -3.98 -12.89 0.16
CA GLU A 27 -5.23 -13.22 -0.55
C GLU A 27 -5.68 -12.06 -1.42
N ILE A 28 -6.15 -12.39 -2.63
CA ILE A 28 -6.84 -11.45 -3.51
C ILE A 28 -8.34 -11.70 -3.37
N ASN A 29 -9.09 -10.66 -3.05
CA ASN A 29 -10.53 -10.63 -3.15
C ASN A 29 -10.90 -9.83 -4.41
N GLU A 30 -11.35 -10.53 -5.45
CA GLU A 30 -11.67 -9.93 -6.75
C GLU A 30 -12.91 -9.03 -6.67
N ASP A 31 -13.93 -9.43 -5.89
CA ASP A 31 -15.16 -8.64 -5.66
C ASP A 31 -14.87 -7.25 -5.07
N LEU A 32 -13.87 -7.18 -4.17
CA LEU A 32 -13.42 -5.93 -3.54
C LEU A 32 -12.27 -5.25 -4.29
N SER A 33 -11.78 -5.87 -5.37
CA SER A 33 -10.58 -5.44 -6.10
C SER A 33 -9.41 -5.14 -5.16
N GLN A 34 -9.16 -6.07 -4.24
CA GLN A 34 -8.25 -5.86 -3.12
C GLN A 34 -7.32 -7.06 -2.90
N LEU A 35 -6.05 -6.77 -2.63
CA LEU A 35 -5.07 -7.70 -2.09
C LEU A 35 -4.88 -7.40 -0.60
N LYS A 36 -5.01 -8.42 0.24
CA LYS A 36 -4.66 -8.41 1.66
C LYS A 36 -3.37 -9.21 1.86
N VAL A 37 -2.41 -8.64 2.59
CA VAL A 37 -1.18 -9.32 3.00
C VAL A 37 -1.01 -9.14 4.51
N LEU A 38 -0.93 -10.25 5.24
CA LEU A 38 -0.63 -10.28 6.66
C LEU A 38 0.83 -10.70 6.85
N LEU A 39 1.60 -9.86 7.54
CA LEU A 39 2.97 -10.18 7.93
C LEU A 39 3.00 -10.90 9.28
N LYS A 40 4.08 -11.66 9.54
CA LYS A 40 4.32 -12.36 10.81
C LYS A 40 4.40 -11.42 12.02
N SER A 41 4.75 -10.16 11.81
CA SER A 41 4.74 -9.12 12.85
C SER A 41 3.34 -8.65 13.24
N GLY A 42 2.28 -9.09 12.54
CA GLY A 42 0.92 -8.61 12.74
C GLY A 42 0.51 -7.41 11.88
N ILE A 43 1.46 -6.80 11.16
CA ILE A 43 1.18 -5.71 10.19
C ILE A 43 0.32 -6.27 9.05
N ILE A 44 -0.71 -5.51 8.67
CA ILE A 44 -1.58 -5.84 7.53
C ILE A 44 -1.38 -4.80 6.44
N ILE A 45 -1.15 -5.26 5.21
CA ILE A 45 -1.07 -4.41 4.03
C ILE A 45 -2.30 -4.69 3.17
N TYR A 46 -3.10 -3.67 2.91
CA TYR A 46 -4.19 -3.70 1.95
C TYR A 46 -3.80 -2.92 0.70
N ILE A 47 -3.99 -3.54 -0.45
CA ILE A 47 -3.66 -2.94 -1.74
C ILE A 47 -4.90 -2.99 -2.62
N LYS A 48 -5.28 -1.86 -3.19
CA LYS A 48 -6.41 -1.75 -4.12
C LYS A 48 -5.95 -1.13 -5.42
N TYR A 49 -6.56 -1.59 -6.50
CA TYR A 49 -6.59 -0.92 -7.80
C TYR A 49 -8.02 -0.92 -8.28
N ASN A 50 -8.42 0.08 -9.05
CA ASN A 50 -9.70 0.03 -9.76
C ASN A 50 -9.53 0.25 -11.27
N GLN A 51 -10.64 0.12 -11.96
CA GLN A 51 -10.72 0.23 -13.42
C GLN A 51 -10.40 1.63 -13.98
N PHE A 52 -10.31 2.65 -13.13
CA PHE A 52 -10.05 4.05 -13.48
C PHE A 52 -8.57 4.46 -13.31
N GLY A 53 -7.71 3.53 -12.89
CA GLY A 53 -6.28 3.83 -12.65
C GLY A 53 -6.01 4.39 -11.26
N GLU A 54 -6.98 4.31 -10.36
CA GLU A 54 -6.79 4.68 -8.97
C GLU A 54 -6.27 3.48 -8.18
N TYR A 55 -5.49 3.77 -7.14
CA TYR A 55 -4.87 2.76 -6.29
C TYR A 55 -4.82 3.23 -4.84
N GLY A 56 -4.62 2.27 -3.93
CA GLY A 56 -4.30 2.55 -2.54
C GLY A 56 -3.43 1.46 -1.95
N TYR A 57 -2.33 1.83 -1.30
CA TYR A 57 -1.47 0.97 -0.49
C TYR A 57 -1.62 1.40 0.97
N GLN A 58 -2.45 0.70 1.74
CA GLN A 58 -2.69 0.97 3.15
C GLN A 58 -1.97 -0.03 4.03
N ILE A 59 -1.23 0.46 5.01
CA ILE A 59 -0.49 -0.32 6.00
C ILE A 59 -1.13 -0.08 7.35
N LEU A 60 -1.63 -1.13 7.99
CA LEU A 60 -2.14 -1.13 9.36
C LEU A 60 -1.08 -1.71 10.29
N TYR A 61 -0.65 -0.90 11.26
CA TYR A 61 0.39 -1.30 12.22
C TYR A 61 -0.20 -2.04 13.41
N SER A 62 -1.40 -1.66 13.84
CA SER A 62 -2.15 -2.36 14.89
C SER A 62 -3.67 -2.25 14.67
N ARG A 63 -4.44 -2.78 15.63
CA ARG A 63 -5.90 -2.65 15.67
C ARG A 63 -6.37 -1.29 16.20
N LYS A 64 -5.46 -0.42 16.66
CA LYS A 64 -5.81 0.90 17.17
C LYS A 64 -6.37 1.77 16.04
N ARG A 65 -7.36 2.60 16.36
CA ARG A 65 -7.92 3.54 15.41
C ARG A 65 -6.84 4.53 14.96
N ALA A 66 -6.83 4.84 13.66
CA ALA A 66 -5.86 5.74 13.03
C ALA A 66 -4.39 5.28 13.09
N ASP A 67 -4.14 4.01 13.39
CA ASP A 67 -2.79 3.44 13.39
C ASP A 67 -2.44 2.82 12.03
N TRP A 68 -2.40 3.68 11.02
CA TRP A 68 -2.16 3.29 9.64
C TRP A 68 -1.42 4.37 8.85
N SER A 69 -0.82 3.96 7.75
CA SER A 69 -0.33 4.86 6.70
C SER A 69 -0.89 4.44 5.36
N ARG A 70 -1.09 5.39 4.44
CA ARG A 70 -1.68 5.09 3.13
C ARG A 70 -1.08 5.94 2.04
N PHE A 71 -0.67 5.30 0.96
CA PHE A 71 -0.33 5.94 -0.30
C PHE A 71 -1.48 5.72 -1.27
N ASP A 72 -2.06 6.79 -1.81
CA ASP A 72 -3.17 6.67 -2.76
C ASP A 72 -3.25 7.87 -3.71
N ASN A 73 -4.17 7.78 -4.68
CA ASN A 73 -4.45 8.85 -5.64
C ASN A 73 -5.96 9.11 -5.83
N TYR A 74 -6.79 8.82 -4.82
CA TYR A 74 -8.26 8.97 -4.92
C TYR A 74 -8.74 10.42 -4.83
N ASP A 75 -7.90 11.33 -4.31
CA ASP A 75 -8.25 12.72 -4.05
C ASP A 75 -7.17 13.65 -4.63
N ASP A 76 -7.60 14.60 -5.47
CA ASP A 76 -6.76 15.60 -6.13
C ASP A 76 -6.83 16.98 -5.44
N ARG A 77 -7.43 17.05 -4.25
CA ARG A 77 -7.56 18.32 -3.50
C ARG A 77 -6.39 18.58 -2.57
N TRP A 78 -5.52 17.59 -2.36
CA TRP A 78 -4.32 17.76 -1.53
C TRP A 78 -3.31 18.66 -2.24
N ASP A 79 -2.88 19.70 -1.52
CA ASP A 79 -1.85 20.63 -1.97
C ASP A 79 -0.45 20.00 -1.77
N VAL A 80 -0.12 19.05 -2.63
CA VAL A 80 1.17 18.34 -2.65
C VAL A 80 1.74 18.29 -4.06
N GLU A 81 3.07 18.30 -4.18
CA GLU A 81 3.77 18.36 -5.47
C GLU A 81 3.45 17.18 -6.38
N THR A 82 3.13 16.02 -5.80
CA THR A 82 2.90 14.76 -6.52
C THR A 82 1.43 14.49 -6.82
N ARG A 83 0.54 15.48 -6.67
CA ARG A 83 -0.90 15.33 -6.93
C ARG A 83 -1.18 14.61 -8.28
N PRO A 84 -2.12 13.65 -8.35
CA PRO A 84 -3.05 13.21 -7.28
C PRO A 84 -2.42 12.27 -6.26
N HIS A 85 -1.18 11.85 -6.43
CA HIS A 85 -0.51 10.90 -5.55
C HIS A 85 -0.13 11.57 -4.24
N HIS A 86 -0.59 11.00 -3.12
CA HIS A 86 -0.31 11.56 -1.81
C HIS A 86 -0.19 10.47 -0.74
N LEU A 87 0.45 10.84 0.36
CA LEU A 87 0.75 9.98 1.50
C LEU A 87 0.04 10.52 2.75
N HIS A 88 -0.82 9.70 3.31
CA HIS A 88 -1.34 9.82 4.67
C HIS A 88 -0.38 9.09 5.61
N GLU A 89 0.55 9.82 6.22
CA GLU A 89 1.51 9.26 7.17
C GLU A 89 0.84 9.02 8.52
N ARG A 90 1.19 7.91 9.18
CA ARG A 90 0.67 7.55 10.52
C ARG A 90 0.87 8.70 11.50
N GLY A 91 -0.20 9.08 12.20
CA GLY A 91 -0.19 10.16 13.18
C GLY A 91 -0.13 11.57 12.61
N ASN A 92 -0.03 11.74 11.29
CA ASN A 92 -0.07 13.04 10.63
C ASN A 92 -1.48 13.32 10.08
N LYS A 93 -1.95 14.55 10.23
CA LYS A 93 -3.25 15.00 9.71
C LYS A 93 -3.14 15.61 8.32
N VAL A 94 -1.94 15.95 7.87
CA VAL A 94 -1.68 16.60 6.58
C VAL A 94 -1.10 15.58 5.63
N ALA A 95 -1.67 15.50 4.42
CA ALA A 95 -1.13 14.66 3.36
C ALA A 95 0.23 15.18 2.88
N GLN A 96 1.11 14.26 2.51
CA GLN A 96 2.46 14.55 2.04
C GLN A 96 2.63 14.09 0.59
N SER A 97 3.67 14.58 -0.08
CA SER A 97 4.06 14.08 -1.39
C SER A 97 4.34 12.58 -1.32
N SER A 98 3.78 11.83 -2.26
CA SER A 98 3.93 10.38 -2.36
C SER A 98 4.96 10.02 -3.42
N PRO A 99 5.90 9.10 -3.13
CA PRO A 99 6.79 8.57 -4.15
C PRO A 99 6.10 7.51 -5.03
N MET A 100 4.88 7.09 -4.72
CA MET A 100 4.15 6.05 -5.47
C MET A 100 3.36 6.67 -6.61
N ILE A 101 3.20 5.94 -7.71
CA ILE A 101 2.54 6.42 -8.93
C ILE A 101 1.45 5.46 -9.46
N GLY A 102 1.22 4.33 -8.78
CA GLY A 102 0.25 3.31 -9.18
C GLY A 102 0.83 2.24 -10.10
N ASP A 103 2.15 2.16 -10.28
CA ASP A 103 2.81 1.13 -11.08
C ASP A 103 3.38 0.03 -10.16
N PRO A 104 2.82 -1.21 -10.20
CA PRO A 104 3.30 -2.33 -9.39
C PRO A 104 4.82 -2.53 -9.42
N ASN A 105 5.48 -2.35 -10.57
CA ASN A 105 6.90 -2.65 -10.72
C ASN A 105 7.78 -1.61 -10.03
N LYS A 106 7.32 -0.36 -9.97
CA LYS A 106 8.07 0.75 -9.35
C LYS A 106 7.71 0.91 -7.87
N ASP A 107 6.47 0.63 -7.50
CA ASP A 107 5.95 0.99 -6.19
C ASP A 107 6.15 -0.09 -5.13
N VAL A 108 6.18 -1.38 -5.52
CA VAL A 108 6.39 -2.47 -4.55
C VAL A 108 7.73 -2.34 -3.83
N GLN A 109 8.80 -1.95 -4.52
CA GLN A 109 10.10 -1.75 -3.88
C GLN A 109 10.06 -0.62 -2.84
N LYS A 110 9.36 0.48 -3.15
CA LYS A 110 9.16 1.61 -2.23
C LYS A 110 8.33 1.19 -1.02
N LEU A 111 7.24 0.45 -1.25
CA LEU A 111 6.38 -0.10 -0.21
C LEU A 111 7.15 -1.02 0.74
N VAL A 112 7.95 -1.94 0.20
CA VAL A 112 8.78 -2.86 1.01
C VAL A 112 9.79 -2.09 1.86
N LYS A 113 10.49 -1.11 1.27
CA LYS A 113 11.43 -0.25 2.01
C LYS A 113 10.73 0.51 3.13
N TYR A 114 9.55 1.05 2.85
CA TYR A 114 8.75 1.78 3.82
C TYR A 114 8.30 0.89 4.99
N VAL A 115 7.73 -0.28 4.71
CA VAL A 115 7.31 -1.25 5.73
C VAL A 115 8.48 -1.69 6.62
N ARG A 116 9.65 -1.98 6.03
CA ARG A 116 10.84 -2.38 6.80
C ARG A 116 11.36 -1.25 7.67
N LYS A 117 11.40 -0.01 7.16
CA LYS A 117 11.81 1.16 7.95
C LYS A 117 10.90 1.33 9.18
N LYS A 118 9.59 1.24 8.98
CA LYS A 118 8.61 1.41 10.07
C LYS A 118 8.66 0.30 11.11
N LYS A 119 8.98 -0.95 10.73
CA LYS A 119 9.25 -2.03 11.70
C LYS A 119 10.43 -1.73 12.62
N ILE A 120 11.48 -1.08 12.10
CA ILE A 120 12.68 -0.76 12.89
C ILE A 120 12.38 0.37 13.88
N GLU A 121 11.55 1.35 13.50
CA GLU A 121 11.13 2.47 14.37
C GLU A 121 10.21 2.04 15.53
N GLU A 122 9.75 0.78 15.57
CA GLU A 122 8.93 0.22 16.67
C GLU A 122 9.75 -0.55 17.73
N ILE A 123 11.07 -0.65 17.55
CA ILE A 123 12.03 -1.20 18.54
C ILE A 123 12.71 -0.04 19.27
#